data_AF-A0A822CGH7-F1
#
_entry.id   AF-A0A822CGH7-F1
#
_cell.length_a   1.000
_cell.length_b   1.000
_cell.length_c   1.000
_cell.angle_alpha   90.00
_cell.angle_beta   90.00
_cell.angle_gamma   90.00
#
_symmetry.space_group_name_H-M   'P 1'
#
loop_
_entity.id
_entity.type
_entity.pdbx_description
1 polymer ?
#
loop_
_entity_poly.entity_id
_entity_poly.type
_entity_poly.pdbx_seq_one_letter_code
_entity_poly.pdbx_strand_id
1 'polypeptide(L)'
;MVDIEDTGPLVFKILSDPDKYVGQDICLCGDAIQFTDIPKVFTKVTGVPASAKALTEEEYRSNIQFLPKLLQDELFAMFQWFQEYGYYGKDKDWTTGQKVTPLNTFEQWLKKTGWKGE
;
A
#
# COMPACT_ATOMS: atom_id res chain seq x y z
N MET A 1 1.67 -0.56 2.21
CA MET A 1 0.19 -0.59 2.12
C MET A 1 -0.38 0.29 3.20
N VAL A 2 -1.51 0.93 2.92
CA VAL A 2 -2.15 1.90 3.81
C VAL A 2 -3.66 1.69 3.78
N ASP A 3 -4.30 1.69 4.96
CA ASP A 3 -5.74 1.91 5.10
C ASP A 3 -5.98 3.42 5.03
N ILE A 4 -6.83 3.85 4.09
CA ILE A 4 -7.11 5.27 3.87
C ILE A 4 -7.65 5.95 5.14
N GLU A 5 -8.38 5.21 5.98
CA GLU A 5 -8.93 5.73 7.24
C GLU A 5 -7.85 6.08 8.27
N ASP A 6 -6.64 5.54 8.16
CA ASP A 6 -5.54 5.85 9.07
C ASP A 6 -4.91 7.23 8.80
N THR A 7 -5.17 7.81 7.63
CA THR A 7 -4.68 9.15 7.26
C THR A 7 -5.16 10.21 8.26
N GLY A 8 -6.44 10.16 8.64
CA GLY A 8 -7.05 11.13 9.56
C GLY A 8 -6.39 11.15 10.93
N PRO A 9 -6.32 10.02 11.65
CA PRO A 9 -5.62 9.92 12.93
C PRO A 9 -4.15 10.36 12.87
N LEU A 10 -3.41 9.99 11.81
CA LEU A 10 -2.01 10.39 11.67
C LEU A 10 -1.88 11.91 11.53
N VAL A 11 -2.66 12.52 10.63
CA VAL A 11 -2.65 13.97 10.42
C VAL A 11 -3.08 14.70 11.69
N PHE A 12 -4.11 14.21 12.39
CA PHE A 12 -4.55 14.78 13.66
C PHE A 12 -3.42 14.79 14.70
N LYS A 13 -2.66 13.70 14.84
CA LYS A 13 -1.50 13.64 15.74
C LYS A 13 -0.41 14.64 15.36
N ILE A 14 -0.12 14.81 14.07
CA ILE A 14 0.86 15.79 13.58
C ILE A 14 0.43 17.21 13.94
N LEU A 15 -0.84 17.55 13.67
CA LEU A 15 -1.38 18.89 13.93
C LEU A 15 -1.57 19.20 15.41
N SER A 16 -1.69 18.18 16.27
CA SER A 16 -1.84 18.34 17.72
C SER A 16 -0.52 18.66 18.43
N ASP A 17 0.62 18.39 17.79
CA ASP A 17 1.97 18.61 18.32
C ASP A 17 2.93 19.03 17.19
N PRO A 18 2.68 20.19 16.53
CA PRO A 18 3.41 20.58 15.33
C PRO A 18 4.90 20.80 15.59
N ASP A 19 5.28 21.31 16.77
CA ASP A 19 6.67 21.53 17.15
C ASP A 19 7.48 20.23 17.17
N LYS A 20 6.84 19.10 17.52
CA LYS A 20 7.48 17.79 17.49
C LYS A 20 7.70 17.29 16.07
N TYR A 21 6.78 17.51 15.15
CA TYR A 21 6.77 16.84 13.83
C TYR A 21 7.19 17.73 12.65
N VAL A 22 7.33 19.04 12.85
CA VAL A 22 7.76 19.96 11.80
C VAL A 22 9.10 19.53 11.18
N GLY A 23 9.16 19.52 9.85
CA GLY A 23 10.36 19.11 9.09
C GLY A 23 10.63 17.61 9.07
N GLN A 24 9.78 16.78 9.67
CA GLN A 24 9.91 15.32 9.59
C GLN A 24 9.16 14.73 8.38
N ASP A 25 9.76 13.72 7.77
CA ASP A 25 9.14 12.87 6.78
C ASP A 25 8.51 11.63 7.44
N ILE A 26 7.19 11.64 7.63
CA ILE A 26 6.47 10.55 8.30
C ILE A 26 5.78 9.66 7.27
N CYS A 27 6.12 8.37 7.26
CA CYS A 27 5.57 7.40 6.31
C CYS A 27 4.24 6.83 6.81
N LEU A 28 3.16 7.05 6.06
CA LEU A 28 1.87 6.42 6.32
C LEU A 28 1.83 5.01 5.71
N CYS A 29 2.32 4.01 6.47
CA CYS A 29 2.36 2.60 6.05
C CYS A 29 2.02 1.66 7.21
N GLY A 30 0.94 0.89 7.07
CA GLY A 30 0.58 -0.15 8.03
C GLY A 30 1.39 -1.43 7.87
N ASP A 31 1.76 -1.78 6.63
CA ASP A 31 2.49 -3.01 6.31
C ASP A 31 3.16 -2.91 4.92
N ALA A 32 4.32 -3.56 4.75
CA ALA A 32 5.02 -3.77 3.49
C ALA A 32 5.21 -5.27 3.22
N ILE A 33 4.30 -5.85 2.44
CA ILE A 33 4.36 -7.26 2.00
C ILE A 33 4.72 -7.38 0.53
N GLN A 34 5.34 -8.50 0.16
CA GLN A 34 5.57 -8.86 -1.23
C GLN A 34 4.23 -9.15 -1.92
N PHE A 35 4.11 -8.79 -3.20
CA PHE A 35 2.89 -9.07 -3.98
C PHE A 35 2.53 -10.56 -4.00
N THR A 36 3.52 -11.45 -3.94
CA THR A 36 3.34 -12.91 -3.87
C THR A 36 2.74 -13.40 -2.56
N ASP A 37 2.78 -12.60 -1.49
CA ASP A 37 2.24 -12.95 -0.17
C ASP A 37 0.83 -12.38 0.07
N ILE A 38 0.39 -11.39 -0.74
CA ILE A 38 -0.99 -10.86 -0.70
C ILE A 38 -2.04 -11.98 -0.75
N PRO A 39 -1.96 -12.97 -1.68
CA PRO A 39 -2.94 -14.05 -1.73
C PRO A 39 -3.01 -14.87 -0.44
N LYS A 40 -1.89 -15.08 0.25
CA LYS A 40 -1.85 -15.85 1.51
C LYS A 40 -2.64 -15.14 2.60
N VAL A 41 -2.42 -13.83 2.76
CA VAL A 41 -3.14 -13.01 3.74
C VAL A 41 -4.62 -12.94 3.40
N PHE A 42 -4.93 -12.75 2.11
CA PHE A 42 -6.29 -12.69 1.62
C PHE A 42 -7.06 -13.99 1.87
N THR A 43 -6.51 -15.14 1.48
CA THR A 43 -7.12 -16.46 1.71
C THR A 43 -7.27 -16.75 3.20
N LYS A 44 -6.29 -16.38 4.03
CA LYS A 44 -6.36 -16.54 5.49
C LYS A 44 -7.56 -15.81 6.10
N VAL A 45 -7.86 -14.58 5.65
CA VAL A 45 -8.94 -13.76 6.24
C VAL A 45 -10.30 -14.10 5.64
N THR A 46 -10.37 -14.27 4.32
CA THR A 46 -11.64 -14.43 3.60
C THR A 46 -12.09 -15.88 3.45
N GLY A 47 -11.17 -16.83 3.58
CA GLY A 47 -11.40 -18.24 3.22
C GLY A 47 -11.46 -18.49 1.70
N VAL A 48 -11.33 -17.44 0.87
CA VAL A 48 -11.39 -17.56 -0.59
C VAL A 48 -9.99 -17.89 -1.14
N PRO A 49 -9.82 -19.01 -1.88
CA PRO A 49 -8.55 -19.33 -2.50
C PRO A 49 -8.11 -18.24 -3.49
N ALA A 50 -6.88 -17.74 -3.31
CA ALA A 50 -6.31 -16.70 -4.16
C ALA A 50 -4.90 -17.10 -4.63
N SER A 51 -4.47 -16.53 -5.75
CA SER A 51 -3.11 -16.70 -6.29
C SER A 51 -2.60 -15.39 -6.89
N ALA A 52 -1.28 -15.27 -7.02
CA ALA A 52 -0.62 -14.15 -7.68
C ALA A 52 0.13 -14.67 -8.91
N LYS A 53 0.05 -13.92 -10.01
CA LYS A 53 0.81 -14.14 -11.24
C LYS A 53 1.58 -12.86 -11.57
N ALA A 54 2.89 -12.97 -11.79
CA ALA A 54 3.66 -11.87 -12.39
C ALA A 54 3.27 -11.72 -13.86
N LEU A 55 2.96 -10.49 -14.27
CA LEU A 55 2.58 -10.18 -15.65
C LEU A 55 3.78 -9.67 -16.44
N THR A 56 3.84 -10.00 -17.72
CA THR A 56 4.72 -9.29 -18.65
C THR A 56 4.20 -7.85 -18.86
N GLU A 57 5.05 -6.96 -19.40
CA GLU A 57 4.60 -5.61 -19.77
C GLU A 57 3.41 -5.64 -20.73
N GLU A 58 3.46 -6.53 -21.73
CA GLU A 58 2.38 -6.70 -22.71
C GLU A 58 1.08 -7.17 -22.04
N GLU A 59 1.14 -8.17 -21.17
CA GLU A 59 -0.02 -8.67 -20.41
C GLU A 59 -0.59 -7.58 -19.50
N TYR A 60 0.29 -6.84 -18.79
CA TYR A 60 -0.12 -5.74 -17.92
C TYR A 60 -0.83 -4.64 -18.70
N ARG A 61 -0.23 -4.16 -19.80
CA ARG A 61 -0.81 -3.09 -20.65
C ARG A 61 -2.11 -3.51 -21.29
N SER A 62 -2.22 -4.76 -21.73
CA SER A 62 -3.47 -5.32 -22.25
C SER A 62 -4.60 -5.27 -21.21
N ASN A 63 -4.29 -5.58 -19.94
CA ASN A 63 -5.28 -5.54 -18.85
C ASN A 63 -5.76 -4.11 -18.51
N ILE A 64 -4.97 -3.08 -18.80
CA ILE A 64 -5.30 -1.68 -18.51
C ILE A 64 -5.55 -0.83 -19.75
N GLN A 65 -5.81 -1.46 -20.90
CA GLN A 65 -6.02 -0.78 -22.19
C GLN A 65 -7.18 0.24 -22.18
N PHE A 66 -8.10 0.11 -21.22
CA PHE A 66 -9.23 1.03 -21.02
C PHE A 66 -8.79 2.40 -20.48
N LEU A 67 -7.56 2.53 -19.97
CA LEU A 67 -7.00 3.79 -19.50
C LEU A 67 -6.32 4.57 -20.65
N PRO A 68 -6.27 5.92 -20.58
CA PRO A 68 -5.45 6.72 -21.47
C PRO A 68 -3.98 6.28 -21.46
N LYS A 69 -3.30 6.33 -22.62
CA LYS A 69 -1.90 5.88 -22.76
C LYS A 69 -0.96 6.45 -21.69
N LEU A 70 -1.09 7.75 -21.39
CA LEU A 70 -0.28 8.41 -20.37
C LEU A 70 -0.42 7.72 -19.00
N LEU A 71 -1.65 7.40 -18.58
CA LEU A 71 -1.87 6.71 -17.31
C LEU A 71 -1.36 5.28 -17.32
N GLN A 72 -1.41 4.59 -18.47
CA GLN A 72 -0.81 3.26 -18.59
C GLN A 72 0.71 3.30 -18.38
N ASP A 73 1.38 4.29 -18.98
CA ASP A 73 2.82 4.47 -18.85
C ASP A 73 3.22 4.82 -17.41
N GLU A 74 2.50 5.74 -16.76
CA GLU A 74 2.74 6.13 -15.37
C GLU A 74 2.54 4.97 -14.38
N LEU A 75 1.46 4.18 -14.54
CA LEU A 75 1.21 3.03 -13.67
C LEU A 75 2.27 1.94 -13.86
N PHE A 76 2.66 1.65 -15.10
CA PHE A 76 3.71 0.68 -15.37
C PHE A 76 5.05 1.13 -14.76
N ALA A 77 5.43 2.40 -14.96
CA ALA A 77 6.64 2.97 -14.38
C ALA A 77 6.62 2.92 -12.84
N MET A 78 5.48 3.18 -12.20
CA MET A 78 5.32 3.05 -10.75
C MET A 78 5.60 1.63 -10.27
N PHE A 79 5.08 0.60 -10.95
CA PHE A 79 5.36 -0.79 -10.58
C PHE A 79 6.81 -1.20 -10.83
N GLN A 80 7.44 -0.72 -11.91
CA GLN A 80 8.87 -0.90 -12.12
C GLN A 80 9.69 -0.26 -10.98
N TRP A 81 9.31 0.95 -10.58
CA TRP A 81 9.95 1.65 -9.47
C TRP A 81 9.77 0.89 -8.14
N PHE A 82 8.59 0.33 -7.85
CA PHE A 82 8.40 -0.53 -6.67
C PHE A 82 9.28 -1.78 -6.69
N GLN A 83 9.48 -2.40 -7.85
CA GLN A 83 10.36 -3.58 -7.96
C GLN A 83 11.82 -3.21 -7.70
N GLU A 84 12.27 -2.06 -8.20
CA GLU A 84 13.68 -1.68 -8.10
C GLU A 84 14.00 -1.01 -6.76
N TYR A 85 13.10 -0.20 -6.20
CA TYR A 85 13.36 0.68 -5.06
C TYR A 85 12.44 0.44 -3.85
N GLY A 86 11.31 -0.25 -4.01
CA GLY A 86 10.27 -0.36 -2.99
C GLY A 86 9.50 0.96 -2.77
N TYR A 87 8.31 0.93 -2.15
CA TYR A 87 7.39 2.08 -2.10
C TYR A 87 7.99 3.40 -1.53
N TYR A 88 8.89 3.31 -0.56
CA TYR A 88 9.51 4.48 0.08
C TYR A 88 10.97 4.72 -0.36
N GLY A 89 11.48 3.91 -1.28
CA GLY A 89 12.92 3.79 -1.54
C GLY A 89 13.61 2.85 -0.55
N LYS A 90 14.85 2.45 -0.87
CA LYS A 90 15.60 1.42 -0.13
C LYS A 90 16.03 1.85 1.27
N ASP A 91 16.26 3.14 1.46
CA ASP A 91 16.92 3.66 2.67
C ASP A 91 15.93 4.26 3.69
N LYS A 92 14.63 4.30 3.37
CA LYS A 92 13.62 4.98 4.19
C LYS A 92 12.94 4.01 5.16
N ASP A 93 12.94 4.37 6.44
CA ASP A 93 12.16 3.67 7.47
C ASP A 93 10.65 3.93 7.28
N TRP A 94 9.99 3.00 6.61
CA TRP A 94 8.55 3.07 6.36
C TRP A 94 7.69 2.89 7.62
N THR A 95 8.28 2.46 8.74
CA THR A 95 7.56 2.24 10.02
C THR A 95 7.37 3.54 10.82
N THR A 96 7.90 4.67 10.33
CA THR A 96 7.85 5.97 11.04
C THR A 96 6.44 6.39 11.45
N GLY A 97 5.41 6.20 10.61
CA GLY A 97 4.02 6.53 10.98
C GLY A 97 3.45 5.64 12.10
N GLN A 98 3.92 4.40 12.21
CA GLN A 98 3.47 3.47 13.27
C GLN A 98 3.90 3.92 14.66
N LYS A 99 4.95 4.74 14.74
CA LYS A 99 5.42 5.36 15.99
C LYS A 99 4.56 6.56 16.42
N VAL A 100 3.73 7.08 15.51
CA VAL A 100 2.88 8.26 15.74
C VAL A 100 1.46 7.84 16.13
N THR A 101 0.89 6.88 15.41
CA THR A 101 -0.45 6.34 15.65
C THR A 101 -0.50 4.88 15.21
N PRO A 102 -1.38 4.04 15.78
CA PRO A 102 -1.66 2.72 15.22
C PRO A 102 -2.11 2.84 13.76
N LEU A 103 -1.55 2.01 12.90
CA LEU A 103 -1.89 1.89 11.47
C LEU A 103 -2.31 0.45 11.19
N ASN A 104 -3.34 0.28 10.37
CA ASN A 104 -3.88 -1.02 10.00
C ASN A 104 -2.97 -1.71 8.99
N THR A 105 -2.54 -2.93 9.31
CA THR A 105 -1.95 -3.85 8.33
C THR A 105 -3.00 -4.27 7.29
N PHE A 106 -2.56 -4.87 6.19
CA PHE A 106 -3.49 -5.41 5.18
C PHE A 106 -4.45 -6.46 5.78
N GLU A 107 -3.96 -7.31 6.69
CA GLU A 107 -4.80 -8.29 7.40
C GLU A 107 -5.85 -7.61 8.29
N GLN A 108 -5.45 -6.57 9.03
CA GLN A 108 -6.36 -5.83 9.90
C GLN A 108 -7.43 -5.10 9.09
N TRP A 109 -7.04 -4.48 7.98
CA TRP A 109 -7.97 -3.83 7.06
C TRP A 109 -9.00 -4.83 6.51
N LEU A 110 -8.56 -6.00 6.00
CA LEU A 110 -9.47 -7.03 5.49
C LEU A 110 -10.48 -7.51 6.54
N LYS A 111 -10.04 -7.70 7.79
CA LYS A 111 -10.93 -8.11 8.90
C LYS A 111 -11.92 -7.00 9.28
N LYS A 112 -11.45 -5.76 9.34
CA LYS A 112 -12.22 -4.58 9.71
C LYS A 112 -13.32 -4.28 8.69
N THR A 113 -12.99 -4.31 7.40
CA THR A 113 -13.95 -4.03 6.33
C THR A 113 -14.90 -5.20 6.07
N GLY A 114 -14.47 -6.42 6.41
CA GLY A 114 -15.26 -7.62 6.11
C GLY A 114 -15.45 -7.80 4.60
N TRP A 115 -14.41 -7.47 3.82
CA TRP A 115 -14.41 -7.38 2.36
C TRP A 115 -15.10 -8.58 1.67
N LYS A 116 -15.92 -8.31 0.64
CA LYS A 116 -16.70 -9.33 -0.11
C LYS A 116 -16.64 -9.24 -1.64
N GLY A 117 -15.70 -8.49 -2.22
CA GLY A 117 -15.59 -8.36 -3.68
C GLY A 117 -16.17 -7.08 -4.29
N GLU A 118 -16.41 -6.06 -3.46
CA GLU A 118 -16.62 -4.69 -3.92
C GLU A 118 -15.35 -4.06 -4.52
#